data_AF-A0A178K6S6-F1
#
_entry.id   AF-A0A178K6S6-F1
#
_cell.length_a   1.000
_cell.length_b   1.000
_cell.length_c   1.000
_cell.angle_alpha   90.00
_cell.angle_beta   90.00
_cell.angle_gamma   90.00
#
_symmetry.space_group_name_H-M   'P 1'
#
loop_
_entity.id
_entity.type
_entity.pdbx_description
1 polymer ?
#
loop_
_entity_poly.entity_id
_entity_poly.type
_entity_poly.pdbx_seq_one_letter_code
_entity_poly.pdbx_strand_id
1 'polypeptide(L)'
;MKKSLAVILFMLFSAVANADVDQDVEWVVRAIYNEQTIAALNEQATVQSVHSMIPIIENNLDRKLSQAEQIRLYTFWFERIEKIVTADAMVSVVAPVLKQQFSESEIKQLKEFYTSPIGSKWVAATPEIMNQMQTSTMSYVSATLKDSDFLESFKSNFESEFPGWL
;
A
#
# COMPACT_ATOMS: atom_id res chain seq x y z
N MET A 1 -26.56 -10.39 5.78
CA MET A 1 -25.10 -10.46 6.03
C MET A 1 -24.51 -9.06 5.92
N LYS A 2 -24.35 -8.32 7.03
CA LYS A 2 -23.98 -6.88 7.03
C LYS A 2 -22.82 -6.55 8.00
N LYS A 3 -21.95 -7.50 8.33
CA LYS A 3 -20.91 -7.30 9.36
C LYS A 3 -19.48 -7.68 8.97
N SER A 4 -19.21 -8.00 7.70
CA SER A 4 -17.92 -8.63 7.35
C SER A 4 -16.85 -7.70 6.76
N LEU A 5 -17.14 -6.45 6.38
CA LEU A 5 -16.12 -5.58 5.78
C LEU A 5 -15.37 -4.68 6.78
N ALA A 6 -15.93 -4.40 7.94
CA ALA A 6 -15.24 -3.60 8.98
C ALA A 6 -14.20 -4.42 9.77
N VAL A 7 -14.17 -5.73 9.60
CA VAL A 7 -13.46 -6.64 10.49
C VAL A 7 -12.00 -6.89 10.06
N ILE A 8 -11.70 -6.77 8.76
CA ILE A 8 -10.34 -6.99 8.27
C ILE A 8 -9.42 -5.79 8.56
N LEU A 9 -9.97 -4.57 8.71
CA LEU A 9 -9.20 -3.40 9.17
C LEU A 9 -9.10 -3.27 10.70
N PHE A 10 -9.96 -3.95 11.48
CA PHE A 10 -10.06 -3.74 12.93
C PHE A 10 -9.42 -4.87 13.77
N MET A 11 -9.16 -6.05 13.18
CA MET A 11 -8.63 -7.21 13.92
C MET A 11 -7.12 -7.17 14.24
N LEU A 12 -6.38 -6.14 13.81
CA LEU A 12 -4.97 -5.95 14.21
C LEU A 12 -4.78 -5.00 15.41
N PHE A 13 -5.85 -4.45 15.98
CA PHE A 13 -5.76 -3.42 17.03
C PHE A 13 -5.99 -3.92 18.47
N SER A 14 -6.15 -5.22 18.69
CA SER A 14 -6.27 -5.75 20.06
C SER A 14 -4.90 -6.14 20.61
N ALA A 15 -4.37 -5.24 21.45
CA ALA A 15 -3.23 -5.39 22.37
C ALA A 15 -1.84 -5.02 21.83
N VAL A 16 -1.59 -3.72 21.68
CA VAL A 16 -0.27 -3.17 22.04
C VAL A 16 -0.49 -2.33 23.29
N ALA A 17 -0.24 -2.96 24.45
CA ALA A 17 -0.11 -2.24 25.71
C ALA A 17 0.97 -1.15 25.55
N ASN A 18 0.81 -0.02 26.25
CA ASN A 18 1.75 1.11 26.33
C ASN A 18 3.16 0.67 26.76
N ALA A 19 3.89 -0.03 25.90
CA ALA A 19 5.33 -0.18 26.02
C ALA A 19 5.92 1.17 25.65
N ASP A 20 6.71 1.72 26.56
CA ASP A 20 7.57 2.87 26.30
C ASP A 20 8.34 2.57 24.99
N VAL A 21 7.95 3.25 23.91
CA VAL A 21 8.56 3.04 22.60
C VAL A 21 9.92 3.71 22.69
N ASP A 22 10.98 2.95 22.39
CA ASP A 22 12.32 3.50 22.37
C ASP A 22 12.36 4.71 21.42
N GLN A 23 12.86 5.84 21.91
CA GLN A 23 12.92 7.10 21.18
C GLN A 23 13.64 6.96 19.83
N ASP A 24 14.64 6.08 19.73
CA ASP A 24 15.35 5.82 18.47
C ASP A 24 14.46 5.06 17.47
N VAL A 25 13.65 4.11 17.94
CA VAL A 25 12.69 3.39 17.09
C VAL A 25 11.62 4.34 16.58
N GLU A 26 11.03 5.15 17.47
CA GLU A 26 10.05 6.16 17.08
C GLU A 26 10.62 7.11 16.03
N TRP A 27 11.85 7.59 16.25
CA TRP A 27 12.53 8.47 15.31
C TRP A 27 12.65 7.82 13.94
N VAL A 28 13.08 6.55 13.86
CA VAL A 28 13.22 5.83 12.59
C VAL A 28 11.88 5.71 11.88
N VAL A 29 10.81 5.35 12.60
CA VAL A 29 9.47 5.29 11.99
C VAL A 29 9.07 6.65 11.44
N ARG A 30 9.25 7.73 12.19
CA ARG A 30 8.91 9.09 11.72
C ARG A 30 9.78 9.56 10.55
N ALA A 31 11.02 9.12 10.47
CA ALA A 31 11.89 9.41 9.33
C ALA A 31 11.37 8.73 8.05
N ILE A 32 10.93 7.48 8.15
CA ILE A 32 10.35 6.72 7.03
C ILE A 32 8.96 7.27 6.65
N TYR A 33 8.09 7.44 7.64
CA TYR A 33 6.70 7.87 7.51
C TYR A 33 6.56 9.36 7.85
N ASN A 34 7.31 10.20 7.15
CA ASN A 34 7.16 11.65 7.22
C ASN A 34 5.90 12.12 6.45
N GLU A 35 5.62 13.42 6.48
CA GLU A 35 4.46 14.02 5.83
C GLU A 35 4.32 13.65 4.35
N GLN A 36 5.43 13.68 3.59
CA GLN A 36 5.42 13.34 2.17
C GLN A 36 5.09 11.86 1.95
N THR A 37 5.73 10.95 2.69
CA THR A 37 5.46 9.51 2.59
C THR A 37 4.03 9.19 3.00
N ILE A 38 3.51 9.82 4.05
CA ILE A 38 2.13 9.64 4.50
C ILE A 38 1.15 10.14 3.44
N ALA A 39 1.38 11.31 2.85
CA ALA A 39 0.52 11.83 1.79
C ALA A 39 0.45 10.86 0.60
N ALA A 40 1.59 10.32 0.17
CA ALA A 40 1.65 9.33 -0.89
C ALA A 40 0.92 8.01 -0.52
N LEU A 41 1.10 7.53 0.71
CA LEU A 41 0.37 6.36 1.21
C LEU A 41 -1.14 6.60 1.26
N ASN A 42 -1.58 7.79 1.68
CA ASN A 42 -2.99 8.17 1.74
C ASN A 42 -3.62 8.20 0.37
N GLU A 43 -2.94 8.80 -0.60
CA GLU A 43 -3.36 8.81 -2.00
C GLU A 43 -3.51 7.38 -2.53
N GLN A 44 -2.47 6.55 -2.40
CA GLN A 44 -2.47 5.18 -2.89
C GLN A 44 -3.57 4.33 -2.23
N ALA A 45 -3.69 4.40 -0.90
CA ALA A 45 -4.72 3.68 -0.15
C ALA A 45 -6.13 4.13 -0.55
N THR A 46 -6.32 5.42 -0.82
CA THR A 46 -7.60 5.96 -1.30
C THR A 46 -7.91 5.43 -2.70
N VAL A 47 -6.98 5.53 -3.66
CA VAL A 47 -7.18 5.03 -5.03
C VAL A 47 -7.57 3.55 -5.00
N GLN A 48 -6.83 2.73 -4.28
CA GLN A 48 -7.09 1.28 -4.20
C GLN A 48 -8.44 0.96 -3.54
N SER A 49 -8.76 1.64 -2.44
CA SER A 49 -10.03 1.45 -1.74
C SER A 49 -11.20 1.84 -2.63
N VAL A 50 -11.14 3.03 -3.25
CA VAL A 50 -12.21 3.55 -4.11
C VAL A 50 -12.40 2.68 -5.34
N HIS A 51 -11.31 2.26 -5.99
CA HIS A 51 -11.36 1.35 -7.13
C HIS A 51 -12.07 0.03 -6.76
N SER A 52 -11.81 -0.51 -5.57
CA SER A 52 -12.44 -1.73 -5.07
C SER A 52 -13.92 -1.53 -4.71
N MET A 53 -14.32 -0.32 -4.31
CA MET A 53 -15.71 0.00 -3.94
C MET A 53 -16.61 0.32 -5.13
N ILE A 54 -16.07 0.87 -6.23
CA ILE A 54 -16.87 1.26 -7.41
C ILE A 54 -17.76 0.10 -7.91
N PRO A 55 -17.25 -1.12 -8.17
CA PRO A 55 -18.09 -2.21 -8.66
C PRO A 55 -19.22 -2.58 -7.68
N ILE A 56 -18.94 -2.52 -6.38
CA ILE A 56 -19.93 -2.82 -5.33
C ILE A 56 -21.03 -1.75 -5.35
N ILE A 57 -20.67 -0.48 -5.43
CA ILE A 57 -21.63 0.63 -5.46
C ILE A 57 -22.47 0.56 -6.74
N GLU A 58 -21.83 0.39 -7.90
CA GLU A 58 -22.52 0.31 -9.19
C GLU A 58 -23.51 -0.86 -9.25
N ASN A 59 -23.13 -2.02 -8.71
CA ASN A 59 -24.01 -3.19 -8.63
C ASN A 59 -25.21 -2.95 -7.69
N ASN A 60 -25.06 -2.14 -6.64
CA ASN A 60 -26.18 -1.80 -5.75
C ASN A 60 -27.07 -0.68 -6.31
N LEU A 61 -26.57 0.11 -7.25
CA LEU A 61 -27.32 1.20 -7.90
C LEU A 61 -27.96 0.77 -9.23
N ASP A 62 -27.65 -0.43 -9.72
CA ASP A 62 -28.00 -0.92 -11.07
C ASP A 62 -27.62 0.07 -12.19
N ARG A 63 -26.54 0.84 -11.99
CA ARG A 63 -25.99 1.78 -12.98
C ARG A 63 -24.54 2.08 -12.72
N LYS A 64 -23.86 2.60 -13.75
CA LYS A 64 -22.51 3.14 -13.63
C LYS A 64 -22.49 4.47 -12.88
N LEU A 65 -21.41 4.70 -12.14
CA LEU A 65 -21.14 6.02 -11.55
C LEU A 65 -20.61 6.95 -12.62
N SER A 66 -21.17 8.15 -12.71
CA SER A 66 -20.60 9.22 -13.53
C SER A 66 -19.22 9.62 -13.01
N GLN A 67 -18.40 10.22 -13.86
CA GLN A 67 -17.07 10.70 -13.47
C GLN A 67 -17.13 11.67 -12.27
N ALA A 68 -18.12 12.57 -12.24
CA ALA A 68 -18.31 13.49 -11.12
C ALA A 68 -18.67 12.77 -9.81
N GLU A 69 -19.41 11.66 -9.87
CA GLU A 69 -19.68 10.83 -8.69
C GLU A 69 -18.45 10.07 -8.22
N GLN A 70 -17.65 9.54 -9.14
CA GLN A 70 -16.38 8.87 -8.81
C GLN A 70 -15.40 9.84 -8.14
N ILE A 71 -15.28 11.08 -8.66
CA ILE A 71 -14.45 12.13 -8.05
C ILE A 71 -14.95 12.46 -6.64
N ARG A 72 -16.26 12.65 -6.45
CA ARG A 72 -16.84 12.91 -5.12
C ARG A 72 -16.59 11.76 -4.15
N LEU A 73 -16.72 10.52 -4.61
CA LEU A 73 -16.43 9.32 -3.83
C LEU A 73 -14.95 9.29 -3.43
N TYR A 74 -14.05 9.64 -4.35
CA TYR A 74 -12.63 9.73 -4.09
C TYR A 74 -12.31 10.77 -3.01
N THR A 75 -12.76 12.02 -3.18
CA THR A 75 -12.57 13.09 -2.20
C THR A 75 -13.13 12.71 -0.83
N PHE A 76 -14.35 12.16 -0.80
CA PHE A 76 -14.99 11.70 0.43
C PHE A 76 -14.15 10.65 1.18
N TRP A 77 -13.52 9.72 0.45
CA TRP A 77 -12.69 8.69 1.04
C TRP A 77 -11.30 9.20 1.42
N PHE A 78 -10.69 10.05 0.60
CA PHE A 78 -9.40 10.66 0.88
C PHE A 78 -9.41 11.37 2.24
N GLU A 79 -10.40 12.24 2.46
CA GLU A 79 -10.58 12.98 3.73
C GLU A 79 -10.76 12.07 4.96
N ARG A 80 -11.16 10.81 4.77
CA ARG A 80 -11.29 9.82 5.84
C ARG A 80 -10.00 9.05 6.07
N ILE A 81 -9.33 8.65 4.99
CA ILE A 81 -8.03 7.97 5.05
C ILE A 81 -6.98 8.87 5.70
N GLU A 82 -6.95 10.16 5.33
CA GLU A 82 -6.02 11.14 5.87
C GLU A 82 -6.13 11.29 7.40
N LYS A 83 -7.33 11.10 7.96
CA LYS A 83 -7.56 11.17 9.41
C LYS A 83 -7.13 9.93 10.18
N ILE A 84 -6.98 8.78 9.50
CA ILE A 84 -6.64 7.51 10.13
C ILE A 84 -5.17 7.13 9.93
N VAL A 85 -4.58 7.51 8.79
CA VAL A 85 -3.17 7.25 8.48
C VAL A 85 -2.38 8.52 8.79
N THR A 86 -1.92 8.58 10.04
CA THR A 86 -1.10 9.67 10.57
C THR A 86 0.28 9.16 10.97
N ALA A 87 1.24 10.06 11.21
CA ALA A 87 2.58 9.67 11.68
C ALA A 87 2.50 8.93 13.01
N ASP A 88 1.66 9.38 13.93
CA ASP A 88 1.46 8.74 15.23
C ASP A 88 0.81 7.36 15.09
N ALA A 89 -0.14 7.21 14.16
CA ALA A 89 -0.70 5.90 13.83
C ALA A 89 0.40 4.97 13.30
N MET A 90 1.28 5.45 12.42
CA MET A 90 2.40 4.66 11.91
C MET A 90 3.39 4.28 13.01
N VAL A 91 3.72 5.19 13.93
CA VAL A 91 4.55 4.86 15.11
C VAL A 91 3.89 3.73 15.92
N SER A 92 2.59 3.86 16.22
CA SER A 92 1.88 2.86 17.04
C SER A 92 1.83 1.46 16.41
N VAL A 93 1.81 1.38 15.07
CA VAL A 93 1.69 0.11 14.33
C VAL A 93 3.06 -0.46 13.95
N VAL A 94 4.00 0.38 13.52
CA VAL A 94 5.29 -0.06 12.94
C VAL A 94 6.38 -0.19 13.99
N ALA A 95 6.42 0.66 15.02
CA ALA A 95 7.48 0.61 16.03
C ALA A 95 7.57 -0.75 16.76
N PRO A 96 6.45 -1.41 17.15
CA PRO A 96 6.51 -2.74 17.76
C PRO A 96 7.11 -3.79 16.83
N VAL A 97 6.82 -3.71 15.53
CA VAL A 97 7.37 -4.62 14.51
C VAL A 97 8.87 -4.42 14.37
N LEU A 98 9.34 -3.17 14.28
CA LEU A 98 10.78 -2.87 14.20
C LEU A 98 11.52 -3.35 15.44
N LYS A 99 10.98 -3.12 16.64
CA LYS A 99 11.59 -3.56 17.90
C LYS A 99 11.68 -5.09 18.02
N GLN A 100 10.77 -5.81 17.38
CA GLN A 100 10.79 -7.29 17.37
C GLN A 100 11.83 -7.85 16.39
N GLN A 101 12.04 -7.17 15.25
CA GLN A 101 12.88 -7.67 14.16
C GLN A 101 14.33 -7.17 14.19
N PHE A 102 14.59 -6.04 14.84
CA PHE A 102 15.91 -5.41 14.88
C PHE A 102 16.40 -5.26 16.32
N SER A 103 17.70 -5.49 16.52
CA SER A 103 18.40 -5.15 17.74
C SER A 103 18.55 -3.64 17.90
N GLU A 104 18.79 -3.17 19.13
CA GLU A 104 19.04 -1.75 19.41
C GLU A 104 20.21 -1.19 18.59
N SER A 105 21.27 -1.98 18.37
CA SER A 105 22.41 -1.56 17.53
C SER A 105 22.03 -1.38 16.07
N GLU A 106 21.13 -2.21 15.53
CA GLU A 106 20.65 -2.10 14.15
C GLU A 106 19.70 -0.91 14.01
N ILE A 107 18.84 -0.64 15.00
CA ILE A 107 18.00 0.56 15.03
C ILE A 107 18.86 1.84 14.98
N LYS A 108 19.97 1.88 15.73
CA LYS A 108 20.92 3.01 15.68
C LYS A 108 21.56 3.18 14.30
N GLN A 109 21.95 2.09 13.64
CA GLN A 109 22.48 2.13 12.27
C GLN A 109 21.42 2.59 11.26
N LEU A 110 20.16 2.17 11.41
CA LEU A 110 19.05 2.67 10.58
C LEU A 110 18.86 4.17 10.78
N LYS A 111 18.91 4.64 12.02
CA LYS A 111 18.84 6.06 12.35
C LYS A 111 19.97 6.85 11.69
N GLU A 112 21.21 6.37 11.77
CA GLU A 112 22.36 6.98 11.09
C GLU A 112 22.17 7.02 9.57
N PHE A 113 21.72 5.91 8.97
CA PHE A 113 21.44 5.83 7.54
C PHE A 113 20.40 6.86 7.12
N TYR A 114 19.22 6.88 7.75
CA TYR A 114 18.13 7.80 7.39
C TYR A 114 18.48 9.27 7.66
N THR A 115 19.39 9.55 8.60
CA THR A 115 19.92 10.90 8.84
C THR A 115 20.93 11.34 7.77
N SER A 116 21.59 10.40 7.10
CA SER A 116 22.58 10.72 6.07
C SER A 116 21.95 11.38 4.83
N PRO A 117 22.73 12.12 4.01
CA PRO A 117 22.22 12.73 2.77
C PRO A 117 21.61 11.70 1.81
N ILE A 118 22.19 10.50 1.72
CA ILE A 118 21.67 9.44 0.87
C ILE A 118 20.38 8.84 1.43
N GLY A 119 20.28 8.63 2.74
CA GLY A 119 19.06 8.12 3.36
C GLY A 119 17.89 9.10 3.28
N SER A 120 18.16 10.39 3.50
CA SER A 120 17.15 11.45 3.30
C SER A 120 16.66 11.49 1.85
N LYS A 121 17.58 11.43 0.87
CA LYS A 121 17.22 11.34 -0.56
C LYS A 121 16.43 10.07 -0.87
N TRP A 122 16.82 8.94 -0.29
CA TRP A 122 16.14 7.65 -0.48
C TRP A 122 14.69 7.75 -0.04
N VAL A 123 14.41 8.24 1.17
CA VAL A 123 13.03 8.39 1.67
C VAL A 123 12.22 9.31 0.75
N ALA A 124 12.74 10.49 0.41
CA ALA A 124 12.03 11.45 -0.44
C ALA A 124 11.73 10.91 -1.85
N ALA A 125 12.63 10.07 -2.40
CA ALA A 125 12.49 9.51 -3.74
C ALA A 125 11.69 8.19 -3.76
N THR A 126 11.57 7.47 -2.64
CA THR A 126 10.97 6.14 -2.61
C THR A 126 9.54 6.10 -3.16
N PRO A 127 8.61 7.02 -2.79
CA PRO A 127 7.25 6.97 -3.32
C PRO A 127 7.18 7.02 -4.85
N GLU A 128 7.97 7.91 -5.46
CA GLU A 128 8.03 8.08 -6.91
C GLU A 128 8.70 6.87 -7.58
N ILE A 129 9.80 6.37 -7.01
CA ILE A 129 10.46 5.15 -7.51
C ILE A 129 9.46 3.98 -7.52
N MET A 130 8.69 3.78 -6.44
CA MET A 130 7.71 2.70 -6.36
C MET A 130 6.60 2.85 -7.42
N ASN A 131 6.11 4.07 -7.64
CA ASN A 131 5.12 4.36 -8.68
C ASN A 131 5.66 4.06 -10.09
N GLN A 132 6.86 4.55 -10.40
CA GLN A 132 7.50 4.32 -11.69
C GLN A 132 7.78 2.83 -11.94
N MET A 133 8.24 2.11 -10.91
CA MET A 133 8.44 0.66 -11.01
C MET A 133 7.13 -0.07 -11.28
N GLN A 134 6.06 0.23 -10.54
CA GLN A 134 4.75 -0.38 -10.77
C GLN A 134 4.26 -0.14 -12.21
N THR A 135 4.34 1.10 -12.68
CA THR A 135 3.93 1.48 -14.03
C THR A 135 4.76 0.75 -15.09
N SER A 136 6.09 0.70 -14.90
CA SER A 136 7.01 0.04 -15.83
C SER A 136 6.77 -1.47 -15.89
N THR A 137 6.55 -2.11 -14.73
CA THR A 137 6.23 -3.54 -14.67
C THR A 137 4.90 -3.84 -15.37
N MET A 138 3.86 -3.03 -15.14
CA MET A 138 2.57 -3.24 -15.80
C MET A 138 2.67 -3.04 -17.33
N SER A 139 3.44 -2.05 -17.76
CA SER A 139 3.71 -1.81 -19.19
C SER A 139 4.43 -3.00 -19.83
N TYR A 140 5.47 -3.52 -19.17
CA TYR A 140 6.20 -4.71 -19.62
C TYR A 140 5.27 -5.93 -19.73
N VAL A 141 4.52 -6.25 -18.68
CA VAL A 141 3.56 -7.37 -18.68
C VAL A 141 2.52 -7.21 -19.79
N SER A 142 1.96 -6.00 -19.95
CA SER A 142 0.98 -5.76 -21.02
C SER A 142 1.57 -5.91 -22.41
N ALA A 143 2.85 -5.58 -22.63
CA ALA A 143 3.51 -5.77 -23.90
C ALA A 143 3.73 -7.27 -24.16
N THR A 144 4.20 -8.02 -23.17
CA THR A 144 4.38 -9.48 -23.26
C THR A 144 3.07 -10.20 -23.54
N LEU A 145 1.96 -9.80 -22.92
CA LEU A 145 0.64 -10.41 -23.20
C LEU A 145 0.08 -10.11 -24.60
N LYS A 146 0.68 -9.18 -25.35
CA LYS A 146 0.32 -8.89 -26.74
C LYS A 146 1.25 -9.58 -27.73
N ASP A 147 2.33 -10.20 -27.26
CA ASP A 147 3.30 -10.91 -28.07
C ASP A 147 2.72 -12.28 -28.48
N SER A 148 2.62 -12.52 -29.79
CA SER A 148 2.01 -13.75 -30.33
C SER A 148 2.80 -15.00 -29.95
N ASP A 149 4.13 -14.92 -29.94
CA ASP A 149 5.00 -16.07 -29.70
C ASP A 149 4.91 -16.47 -28.22
N PHE A 150 4.84 -15.47 -27.33
CA PHE A 150 4.55 -15.71 -25.92
C PHE A 150 3.18 -16.37 -25.73
N LEU A 151 2.12 -15.88 -26.39
CA LEU A 151 0.77 -16.43 -26.24
C LEU A 151 0.66 -17.87 -26.77
N GLU A 152 1.30 -18.19 -27.89
CA GLU A 152 1.34 -19.55 -28.43
C GLU A 152 2.07 -20.51 -27.48
N SER A 153 3.23 -20.10 -26.98
CA SER A 153 4.00 -20.86 -25.99
C SER A 153 3.21 -21.06 -24.70
N PHE A 154 2.57 -19.99 -24.19
CA PHE A 154 1.73 -20.04 -23.00
C PHE A 154 0.57 -21.01 -23.17
N LYS A 155 -0.15 -20.95 -24.30
CA LYS A 155 -1.27 -21.86 -24.60
C LYS A 155 -0.81 -23.33 -24.61
N SER A 156 0.29 -23.62 -25.32
CA SER A 156 0.85 -24.97 -25.40
C SER A 156 1.22 -25.52 -24.01
N ASN A 157 1.89 -24.71 -23.18
CA ASN A 157 2.25 -25.09 -21.81
C ASN A 157 1.00 -25.29 -20.95
N PHE A 158 0.02 -24.39 -21.07
CA PHE A 158 -1.23 -24.46 -20.31
C PHE A 158 -2.03 -25.73 -20.65
N GLU A 159 -2.16 -26.11 -21.92
CA GLU A 159 -2.84 -27.34 -22.33
C GLU A 159 -2.14 -28.60 -21.83
N SER A 160 -0.81 -28.58 -21.78
CA SER A 160 0.01 -29.67 -21.22
C SER A 160 -0.22 -29.83 -19.70
N GLU A 161 -0.28 -28.73 -18.96
CA GLU A 161 -0.49 -28.73 -17.51
C GLU A 161 -1.95 -28.98 -17.11
N PHE A 162 -2.91 -28.51 -17.92
CA PHE A 162 -4.36 -28.58 -17.67
C PHE A 162 -5.10 -29.19 -18.86
N PRO A 163 -4.99 -30.51 -19.10
CA PRO A 163 -5.62 -31.15 -20.25
C PRO A 163 -7.16 -31.01 -20.23
N GLY A 164 -7.74 -30.55 -21.35
CA GLY A 164 -9.19 -30.48 -21.57
C GLY A 164 -9.90 -29.25 -21.00
N TRP A 165 -9.16 -28.22 -20.61
CA TRP A 165 -9.71 -26.98 -20.04
C TRP A 165 -9.97 -25.87 -21.07
N LEU A 166 -9.29 -25.92 -22.21
CA LEU A 166 -9.48 -25.06 -23.39
C LEU A 166 -10.18 -25.84 -24.50
#